data_AF-A0A1C4G242-F1
#
_entry.id   AF-A0A1C4G242-F1
#
_cell.length_a   1.000
_cell.length_b   1.000
_cell.length_c   1.000
_cell.angle_alpha   90.00
_cell.angle_beta   90.00
_cell.angle_gamma   90.00
#
_symmetry.space_group_name_H-M   'P 1'
#
loop_
_entity.id
_entity.type
_entity.pdbx_description
1 polymer ?
#
loop_
_entity_poly.entity_id
_entity_poly.type
_entity_poly.pdbx_seq_one_letter_code
_entity_poly.pdbx_strand_id
1 'polypeptide(L)' 'MVDIEMITEQEAMRMLKVSSRATIWKYTENHNFPKPIRTHPKQYLKSAVENWILSGGINQKSS' A
#
# COMPACT_ATOMS: atom_id res chain seq x y z
N MET A 1 9.98 15.72 -13.23
CA MET A 1 10.20 15.72 -11.77
C MET A 1 9.41 14.54 -11.23
N VAL A 2 10.03 13.63 -10.47
CA VAL A 2 9.29 12.53 -9.83
C VAL A 2 8.68 13.12 -8.57
N ASP A 3 7.39 13.43 -8.62
CA ASP A 3 6.66 13.90 -7.45
C ASP A 3 6.60 12.78 -6.41
N ILE A 4 7.24 13.01 -5.25
CA ILE A 4 7.25 12.05 -4.14
C ILE A 4 5.99 12.30 -3.32
N GLU A 5 4.87 11.78 -3.82
CA GLU A 5 3.58 11.87 -3.13
C GLU A 5 3.50 10.77 -2.06
N MET A 6 3.43 11.20 -0.80
CA MET A 6 3.21 10.33 0.35
C MET A 6 1.74 10.35 0.76
N ILE A 7 1.16 9.17 0.95
CA ILE A 7 -0.21 8.99 1.41
C ILE A 7 -0.23 8.36 2.80
N THR A 8 -1.24 8.70 3.58
CA THR A 8 -1.54 8.11 4.87
C THR A 8 -2.09 6.69 4.73
N GLU A 9 -2.07 5.91 5.81
CA GLU A 9 -2.74 4.60 5.85
C GLU A 9 -4.24 4.71 5.52
N GLN A 10 -4.91 5.78 5.95
CA GLN A 10 -6.33 5.97 5.61
C GLN A 10 -6.56 6.19 4.11
N GLU A 11 -5.68 6.92 3.44
CA GLU A 11 -5.76 7.12 1.99
C GLU A 11 -5.47 5.83 1.24
N ALA A 12 -4.44 5.08 1.64
CA ALA A 12 -4.16 3.76 1.07
C ALA A 12 -5.37 2.81 1.23
N MET A 13 -6.03 2.84 2.38
CA MET A 13 -7.27 2.10 2.63
C MET A 13 -8.41 2.53 1.69
N ARG A 14 -8.59 3.85 1.47
CA ARG A 14 -9.58 4.36 0.52
C ARG A 14 -9.29 3.93 -0.92
N MET A 15 -8.02 3.96 -1.35
CA MET A 15 -7.61 3.50 -2.68
C MET A 15 -7.97 2.03 -2.92
N LEU A 16 -7.78 1.20 -1.90
CA LEU A 16 -8.11 -0.24 -1.95
C LEU A 16 -9.59 -0.54 -1.66
N LYS A 17 -10.40 0.47 -1.33
CA LYS A 17 -11.79 0.33 -0.85
C LYS A 17 -11.91 -0.63 0.36
N VAL A 18 -10.95 -0.56 1.26
CA VAL A 18 -10.87 -1.38 2.48
C VAL A 18 -11.14 -0.51 3.71
N SER A 19 -11.95 -1.01 4.65
CA SER A 19 -12.26 -0.30 5.90
C SER A 19 -11.40 -0.72 7.09
N SER A 20 -10.70 -1.86 7.01
CA SER A 20 -9.94 -2.43 8.12
C SER A 20 -8.43 -2.21 8.00
N ARG A 21 -7.82 -1.60 9.02
CA ARG A 21 -6.37 -1.48 9.17
C ARG A 21 -5.68 -2.85 9.27
N ALA A 22 -6.38 -3.83 9.86
CA ALA A 22 -5.87 -5.20 9.96
C ALA A 22 -5.72 -5.86 8.57
N THR A 23 -6.56 -5.49 7.61
CA THR A 23 -6.44 -5.97 6.22
C THR A 23 -5.18 -5.41 5.56
N ILE A 24 -4.86 -4.13 5.76
CA ILE A 24 -3.59 -3.55 5.28
C ILE A 24 -2.40 -4.27 5.90
N TRP A 25 -2.44 -4.53 7.22
CA TRP A 25 -1.38 -5.28 7.88
C TRP A 25 -1.20 -6.69 7.29
N LYS A 26 -2.30 -7.43 7.06
CA LYS A 26 -2.24 -8.74 6.37
C LYS A 26 -1.66 -8.63 4.96
N TYR A 27 -1.97 -7.56 4.22
CA TYR A 27 -1.41 -7.35 2.89
C TYR A 27 0.10 -7.08 2.95
N THR A 28 0.57 -6.33 3.95
CA THR A 28 2.00 -6.05 4.15
C THR A 28 2.78 -7.30 4.49
N GLU A 29 2.23 -8.17 5.36
CA GLU A 29 2.92 -9.39 5.79
C GLU A 29 2.85 -10.51 4.75
N ASN A 30 1.69 -10.73 4.12
CA ASN A 30 1.45 -11.94 3.32
C ASN A 30 1.40 -11.71 1.80
N HIS A 31 1.23 -10.47 1.35
CA HIS A 31 0.92 -10.17 -0.05
C HIS A 31 1.83 -9.07 -0.63
N ASN A 32 3.04 -8.89 -0.08
CA ASN A 32 4.04 -7.93 -0.57
C ASN A 32 3.52 -6.49 -0.69
N PHE A 33 2.50 -6.12 0.10
CA PHE A 33 2.04 -4.73 0.10
C PHE A 33 3.16 -3.81 0.61
N PRO A 34 3.29 -2.59 0.06
CA PRO A 34 4.37 -1.68 0.42
C PRO A 34 4.47 -1.49 1.92
N LYS A 35 5.70 -1.59 2.44
CA LYS A 35 5.98 -1.26 3.84
C LYS A 35 5.85 0.25 4.04
N PRO A 36 5.35 0.69 5.20
CA PRO A 36 5.25 2.11 5.49
C PRO A 36 6.65 2.73 5.64
N ILE A 37 6.84 3.93 5.08
CA ILE A 37 8.08 4.71 5.17
C ILE A 37 8.28 5.28 6.57
N ARG A 38 7.17 5.64 7.23
CA ARG A 38 7.12 6.13 8.61
C ARG A 38 6.14 5.31 9.41
N THR A 39 6.35 5.17 10.72
CA THR A 39 5.48 4.36 11.59
C THR A 39 4.43 5.19 12.35
N HIS A 40 4.74 6.45 12.70
CA HIS A 40 3.86 7.32 13.48
C HIS A 40 3.85 8.77 12.93
N PRO A 41 2.87 9.14 12.07
CA PRO A 41 1.82 8.30 11.48
C PRO A 41 2.35 7.39 10.37
N LYS A 42 1.63 6.29 10.09
CA LYS A 42 1.97 5.43 8.95
C LYS A 42 1.78 6.16 7.62
N GLN A 43 2.85 6.23 6.83
CA GLN A 43 2.84 6.83 5.50
C GLN A 43 3.43 5.87 4.47
N TYR A 44 2.88 5.89 3.26
CA TYR A 44 3.27 5.05 2.13
C TYR A 44 3.58 5.95 0.93
N LEU A 45 4.48 5.49 0.04
CA LEU A 45 4.59 6.12 -1.27
C LEU A 45 3.34 5.76 -2.08
N LYS A 46 2.65 6.77 -2.61
CA LYS A 46 1.47 6.54 -3.45
C LYS A 46 1.80 5.66 -4.65
N SER A 47 2.91 5.95 -5.32
CA SER A 47 3.43 5.18 -6.44
C SER A 47 3.68 3.71 -6.10
N ALA A 48 4.15 3.40 -4.89
CA ALA A 48 4.36 2.03 -4.46
C ALA A 48 3.02 1.28 -4.29
N VAL A 49 2.01 1.95 -3.73
CA VAL A 49 0.66 1.37 -3.57
C VAL A 49 0.00 1.16 -4.93
N GLU A 50 0.11 2.13 -5.85
CA GLU A 50 -0.38 2.00 -7.22
C GLU A 50 0.33 0.88 -7.97
N ASN A 51 1.65 0.79 -7.89
CA ASN A 51 2.42 -0.29 -8.49
C ASN A 51 2.00 -1.66 -7.95
N TRP A 52 1.73 -1.77 -6.65
CA TRP A 52 1.24 -3.02 -6.06
C TRP A 52 -0.11 -3.44 -6.65
N ILE A 53 -1.04 -2.49 -6.82
CA ILE A 53 -2.35 -2.71 -7.46
C ILE A 53 -2.15 -3.13 -8.92
N LEU A 54 -1.34 -2.38 -9.68
CA LEU A 54 -1.05 -2.65 -11.10
C LEU A 54 -0.38 -4.01 -11.32
N SER A 55 0.44 -4.46 -10.36
CA SER A 55 1.11 -5.76 -10.40
C SER A 55 0.18 -6.94 -10.12
N GLY A 56 -1.11 -6.69 -9.84
CA GLY A 56 -2.12 -7.73 -9.56
C GLY A 56 -2.53 -7.83 -8.09
N GLY A 57 -2.05 -6.93 -7.23
CA GLY A 57 -2.38 -6.87 -5.81
C GLY A 57 -2.05 -8.18 -5.07
N ILE A 58 -3.08 -8.84 -4.54
CA ILE A 58 -2.94 -10.15 -3.87
C ILE A 58 -2.46 -11.23 -4.84
N ASN A 59 -2.87 -11.15 -6.12
CA ASN A 59 -2.56 -12.14 -7.15
C ASN A 59 -1.36 -11.72 -8.01
N GLN A 60 -0.39 -11.05 -7.39
CA GLN A 60 0.87 -10.73 -8.06
C GLN A 60 1.46 -11.99 -8.68
N LYS A 61 1.65 -11.96 -10.00
CA LYS A 61 2.31 -13.06 -10.69
C LYS A 61 3.74 -13.10 -10.14
N SER A 62 4.04 -14.11 -9.33
CA SER A 62 5.42 -14.49 -9.06
C SER A 62 6.05 -14.74 -10.42
N SER A 63 6.97 -13.86 -10.84
CA SER A 63 7.76 -14.07 -12.05
C SER A 63 8.55 -15.37 -11.97
#